data_AF-A0A4P7C1P8-F1
#
_entry.id   AF-A0A4P7C1P8-F1
#
_cell.length_a   1.000
_cell.length_b   1.000
_cell.length_c   1.000
_cell.angle_alpha   90.00
_cell.angle_beta   90.00
_cell.angle_gamma   90.00
#
_symmetry.space_group_name_H-M   'P 1'
#
loop_
_entity.id
_entity.type
_entity.pdbx_description
1 polymer ?
#
loop_
_entity_poly.entity_id
_entity_poly.type
_entity_poly.pdbx_seq_one_letter_code
_entity_poly.pdbx_strand_id
1 'polypeptide(L)'
;MLHVLRRIQGLKCFTLHAKDGDIGKLREVYFDDSSWRVRYLVVETGNWLIERPVLITPEALGSIHEEEWILQVELTREQIETGPPIDVKKPISRQQEEEYHRYYSWLPYWRSDLFGHLGQESKKENKGEEVGDPYLRSSAEVTGYRIEARDGEIGHVEDFIVDEKDWVIRYLEISTHPGWFGKKVLVAPAWIEQVNWKDRKVQVDLLREAIRSAPEYEEGQIIGRDYEVSLYGHYGRSQYWE
;
A
#
# COMPACT_ATOMS: atom_id res chain seq x y z
N MET A 1 17.34 6.24 13.58
CA MET A 1 16.66 6.53 12.31
C MET A 1 15.17 6.46 12.61
N LEU A 2 14.40 7.51 12.30
CA LEU A 2 12.99 7.58 12.71
C LEU A 2 12.17 6.57 11.88
N HIS A 3 11.50 5.67 12.58
CA HIS A 3 10.57 4.69 12.04
C HIS A 3 9.16 5.24 12.26
N VAL A 4 8.57 5.80 11.20
CA VAL A 4 7.24 6.41 11.28
C VAL A 4 6.26 5.58 10.49
N LEU A 5 5.31 4.99 11.21
CA LEU A 5 4.28 4.14 10.66
C LEU A 5 2.97 4.92 10.58
N ARG A 6 2.33 4.88 9.42
CA ARG A 6 1.08 5.60 9.17
C ARG A 6 0.00 4.67 8.68
N ARG A 7 -1.19 4.87 9.22
CA ARG A 7 -2.42 4.25 8.74
C ARG A 7 -2.86 4.91 7.43
N ILE A 8 -3.21 4.14 6.40
CA ILE A 8 -3.60 4.70 5.09
C ILE A 8 -4.84 5.59 5.18
N GLN A 9 -5.87 5.20 5.96
CA GLN A 9 -7.01 6.08 6.17
C GLN A 9 -6.65 7.40 6.84
N GLY A 10 -5.62 7.43 7.70
CA GLY A 10 -5.10 8.67 8.28
C GLY A 10 -4.50 9.59 7.22
N LEU A 11 -3.82 9.03 6.22
CA LEU A 11 -3.25 9.79 5.10
C LEU A 11 -4.32 10.42 4.20
N LYS A 12 -5.54 9.87 4.16
CA LYS A 12 -6.65 10.46 3.37
C LYS A 12 -7.13 11.81 3.90
N CYS A 13 -6.83 12.14 5.16
CA CYS A 13 -7.11 13.45 5.73
C CYS A 13 -6.20 14.54 5.13
N PHE A 14 -5.03 14.19 4.59
CA PHE A 14 -4.06 15.14 4.06
C PHE A 14 -4.44 15.62 2.67
N THR A 15 -4.24 16.91 2.41
CA THR A 15 -4.24 17.47 1.04
C THR A 15 -2.89 17.17 0.42
N LEU A 16 -2.90 16.54 -0.75
CA LEU A 16 -1.70 16.44 -1.56
C LEU A 16 -1.48 17.80 -2.24
N HIS A 17 -0.29 18.37 -2.04
CA HIS A 17 0.08 19.69 -2.52
C HIS A 17 1.27 19.58 -3.48
N ALA A 18 1.08 19.97 -4.73
CA ALA A 18 2.15 20.10 -5.70
C ALA A 18 2.98 21.36 -5.41
N LYS A 19 4.11 21.51 -6.11
CA LYS A 19 4.99 22.69 -6.04
C LYS A 19 4.28 24.03 -6.29
N ASP A 20 3.16 24.01 -6.99
CA ASP A 20 2.43 25.18 -7.46
C ASP A 20 0.91 25.13 -7.14
N GLY A 21 0.52 24.32 -6.16
CA GLY A 21 -0.84 24.32 -5.60
C GLY A 21 -1.40 22.95 -5.25
N ASP A 22 -2.59 22.96 -4.63
CA ASP A 22 -3.28 21.74 -4.24
C ASP A 22 -3.60 20.85 -5.45
N ILE A 23 -3.34 19.55 -5.32
CA ILE A 23 -3.67 18.57 -6.35
C ILE A 23 -4.87 17.72 -5.98
N GLY A 24 -5.17 17.48 -4.70
CA GLY A 24 -6.30 16.64 -4.32
C GLY A 24 -6.14 15.88 -3.01
N LYS A 25 -6.89 14.78 -2.88
CA LYS A 25 -6.88 13.88 -1.71
C LYS A 25 -6.52 12.46 -2.10
N LEU A 26 -5.87 11.74 -1.19
CA LEU A 26 -5.61 10.31 -1.36
C LEU A 26 -6.93 9.53 -1.34
N ARG A 27 -7.19 8.75 -2.39
CA ARG A 27 -8.33 7.83 -2.46
C ARG A 27 -7.99 6.45 -1.95
N GLU A 28 -6.84 5.92 -2.35
CA GLU A 28 -6.35 4.57 -2.06
C GLU A 28 -4.88 4.47 -2.51
N VAL A 29 -4.21 3.38 -2.16
CA VAL A 29 -2.90 3.07 -2.72
C VAL A 29 -2.98 1.80 -3.56
N TYR A 30 -2.13 1.74 -4.58
CA TYR A 30 -1.79 0.51 -5.27
C TYR A 30 -0.47 -0.01 -4.76
N PHE A 31 -0.45 -1.28 -4.41
CA PHE A 31 0.72 -1.96 -3.86
C PHE A 31 1.00 -3.25 -4.62
N ASP A 32 2.25 -3.69 -4.53
CA ASP A 32 2.73 -4.98 -4.99
C ASP A 32 2.38 -6.06 -3.97
N ASP A 33 1.59 -7.08 -4.33
CA ASP A 33 1.17 -8.13 -3.41
C ASP A 33 2.28 -9.14 -3.02
N SER A 34 3.43 -9.09 -3.69
CA SER A 34 4.58 -9.95 -3.43
C SER A 34 5.59 -9.27 -2.50
N SER A 35 5.89 -8.00 -2.75
CA SER A 35 6.84 -7.21 -1.96
C SER A 35 6.20 -6.28 -0.93
N TRP A 36 4.88 -6.09 -0.99
CA TRP A 36 4.10 -5.19 -0.13
C TRP A 36 4.52 -3.72 -0.21
N ARG A 37 5.25 -3.35 -1.28
CA ARG A 37 5.59 -1.95 -1.59
C ARG A 37 4.39 -1.25 -2.20
N VAL A 38 4.07 -0.08 -1.68
CA VAL A 38 3.19 0.87 -2.36
C VAL A 38 3.92 1.34 -3.62
N ARG A 39 3.26 1.21 -4.76
CA ARG A 39 3.76 1.66 -6.07
C ARG A 39 3.13 2.98 -6.49
N TYR A 40 1.85 3.16 -6.16
CA TYR A 40 1.11 4.36 -6.53
C TYR A 40 0.17 4.79 -5.41
N LEU A 41 0.06 6.09 -5.20
CA LEU A 41 -1.02 6.76 -4.51
C LEU A 41 -2.04 7.18 -5.56
N VAL A 42 -3.29 6.76 -5.44
CA VAL A 42 -4.37 7.19 -6.32
C VAL A 42 -4.98 8.47 -5.74
N VAL A 43 -4.89 9.57 -6.47
CA VAL A 43 -5.30 10.89 -6.00
C VAL A 43 -6.54 11.34 -6.72
N GLU A 44 -7.57 11.70 -5.96
CA GLU A 44 -8.75 12.39 -6.47
C GLU A 44 -8.46 13.89 -6.61
N THR A 45 -8.44 14.37 -7.85
CA THR A 45 -8.00 15.72 -8.21
C THR A 45 -9.05 16.82 -8.01
N GLY A 46 -10.29 16.44 -7.69
CA GLY A 46 -11.38 17.39 -7.49
C GLY A 46 -11.65 18.24 -8.74
N ASN A 47 -11.71 19.56 -8.57
CA ASN A 47 -12.28 20.46 -9.58
C ASN A 47 -11.28 20.98 -10.62
N TRP A 48 -9.96 20.87 -10.40
CA TRP A 48 -8.97 21.42 -11.33
C TRP A 48 -8.63 20.45 -12.47
N LEU A 49 -8.75 19.14 -12.23
CA LEU A 49 -8.59 18.09 -13.24
C LEU A 49 -9.77 17.11 -13.14
N ILE A 50 -10.92 17.53 -13.66
CA ILE A 50 -12.21 16.85 -13.49
C ILE A 50 -12.17 15.41 -14.04
N GLU A 51 -12.77 14.47 -13.30
CA GLU A 51 -12.97 13.06 -13.69
C GLU A 51 -11.71 12.23 -13.96
N ARG A 52 -10.52 12.74 -13.61
CA ARG A 52 -9.25 12.05 -13.85
C ARG A 52 -8.46 11.86 -12.55
N PRO A 53 -8.69 10.77 -11.80
CA PRO A 53 -7.77 10.37 -10.75
C PRO A 53 -6.37 10.21 -11.33
N VAL A 54 -5.36 10.61 -10.57
CA VAL A 54 -3.96 10.55 -11.00
C VAL A 54 -3.16 9.62 -10.09
N LEU A 55 -2.10 9.02 -10.64
CA LEU A 55 -1.20 8.15 -9.89
C LEU A 55 0.04 8.92 -9.46
N ILE A 56 0.34 8.97 -8.18
CA ILE A 56 1.58 9.58 -7.68
C ILE A 56 2.47 8.46 -7.16
N THR A 57 3.70 8.34 -7.62
CA THR A 57 4.62 7.34 -7.05
C THR A 57 5.19 7.86 -5.73
N PRO A 58 5.53 6.98 -4.77
CA PRO A 58 6.19 7.39 -3.54
C PRO A 58 7.43 8.27 -3.70
N GLU A 59 8.21 8.08 -4.78
CA GLU A 59 9.41 8.88 -5.07
C GLU A 59 9.09 10.34 -5.41
N ALA A 60 7.85 10.64 -5.78
CA ALA A 60 7.37 12.00 -6.00
C ALA A 60 6.98 12.70 -4.69
N LEU A 61 6.96 12.00 -3.56
CA LEU A 61 6.49 12.58 -2.30
C LEU A 61 7.62 13.30 -1.57
N GLY A 62 7.27 14.44 -0.99
CA GLY A 62 8.12 15.21 -0.10
C GLY A 62 7.72 15.02 1.36
N SER A 63 7.91 16.07 2.15
CA SER A 63 7.58 16.08 3.58
C SER A 63 6.08 16.02 3.85
N ILE A 64 5.72 15.42 4.98
CA ILE A 64 4.38 15.53 5.58
C ILE A 64 4.39 16.68 6.60
N HIS A 65 3.51 17.66 6.39
CA HIS A 65 3.28 18.78 7.32
C HIS A 65 2.00 18.51 8.11
N GLU A 66 2.13 17.93 9.30
CA GLU A 66 0.98 17.50 10.12
C GLU A 66 0.11 18.66 10.61
N GLU A 67 0.71 19.82 10.91
CA GLU A 67 -0.04 21.01 11.37
C GLU A 67 -0.97 21.56 10.28
N GLU A 68 -0.53 21.48 9.02
CA GLU A 68 -1.26 21.98 7.85
C GLU A 68 -2.09 20.89 7.18
N TRP A 69 -1.96 19.64 7.62
CA TRP A 69 -2.52 18.46 6.95
C TRP A 69 -2.13 18.39 5.47
N ILE A 70 -0.86 18.67 5.16
CA ILE A 70 -0.32 18.66 3.80
C ILE A 70 0.67 17.50 3.60
N LEU A 71 0.49 16.75 2.53
CA LEU A 71 1.49 15.82 1.99
C LEU A 71 2.09 16.46 0.72
N GLN A 72 3.37 16.83 0.77
CA GLN A 72 4.03 17.48 -0.37
C GLN A 72 4.24 16.50 -1.52
N VAL A 73 4.10 17.01 -2.74
CA VAL A 73 4.39 16.32 -4.00
C VAL A 73 5.36 17.15 -4.81
N GLU A 74 6.50 16.57 -5.14
CA GLU A 74 7.64 17.19 -5.84
C GLU A 74 7.41 17.35 -7.35
N LEU A 75 6.16 17.50 -7.77
CA LEU A 75 5.72 17.75 -9.15
C LEU A 75 4.92 19.05 -9.20
N THR A 76 4.79 19.64 -10.38
CA THR A 76 3.83 20.72 -10.64
C THR A 76 2.48 20.16 -11.11
N ARG A 77 1.41 20.96 -11.01
CA ARG A 77 0.10 20.61 -11.57
C ARG A 77 0.17 20.37 -13.08
N GLU A 78 0.95 21.16 -13.81
CA GLU A 78 1.17 20.97 -15.24
C GLU A 78 1.81 19.61 -15.57
N GLN A 79 2.82 19.18 -14.80
CA GLN A 79 3.44 17.86 -14.96
C GLN A 79 2.47 16.72 -14.67
N ILE A 80 1.54 16.90 -13.72
CA ILE A 80 0.51 15.93 -13.41
C ILE A 80 -0.56 15.87 -14.52
N GLU A 81 -1.01 17.03 -15.00
CA GLU A 81 -2.02 17.15 -16.04
C GLU A 81 -1.57 16.56 -17.38
N THR A 82 -0.32 16.84 -17.76
CA THR A 82 0.26 16.41 -19.04
C THR A 82 0.89 15.02 -19.00
N GLY A 83 0.85 14.34 -17.84
CA GLY A 83 1.30 12.96 -17.69
C GLY A 83 0.45 11.95 -18.48
N PRO A 84 0.96 10.73 -18.73
CA PRO A 84 0.23 9.70 -19.46
C PRO A 84 -1.10 9.37 -18.77
N PRO A 85 -2.22 9.26 -19.51
CA PRO A 85 -3.50 8.88 -18.92
C PRO A 85 -3.49 7.41 -18.52
N ILE A 86 -3.65 7.15 -17.23
CA ILE A 86 -3.87 5.79 -16.71
C ILE A 86 -5.31 5.71 -16.19
N ASP A 87 -6.09 4.81 -16.80
CA ASP A 87 -7.43 4.51 -16.32
C ASP A 87 -7.33 3.59 -15.10
N VAL A 88 -7.41 4.19 -13.91
CA VAL A 88 -7.37 3.48 -12.62
C VAL A 88 -8.54 2.50 -12.42
N LYS A 89 -9.54 2.48 -13.30
CA LYS A 89 -10.61 1.47 -13.26
C LYS A 89 -10.24 0.19 -14.03
N LYS A 90 -9.13 0.21 -14.77
CA LYS A 90 -8.63 -0.93 -15.55
C LYS A 90 -7.34 -1.45 -14.92
N PRO A 91 -7.05 -2.75 -15.09
CA PRO A 91 -5.74 -3.28 -14.75
C PRO A 91 -4.64 -2.50 -15.47
N ILE A 92 -3.63 -2.06 -14.74
CA ILE A 92 -2.50 -1.29 -15.29
C ILE A 92 -1.47 -2.29 -15.82
N SER A 93 -1.21 -2.25 -17.12
CA SER A 93 -0.21 -3.13 -17.76
C SER A 93 1.22 -2.64 -17.50
N ARG A 94 2.19 -3.57 -17.60
CA ARG A 94 3.63 -3.25 -17.51
C ARG A 94 4.06 -2.16 -18.50
N GLN A 95 3.49 -2.17 -19.70
CA GLN A 95 3.77 -1.17 -20.73
C GLN A 95 3.30 0.24 -20.31
N GLN A 96 2.13 0.35 -19.67
CA GLN A 96 1.65 1.62 -19.12
C GLN A 96 2.53 2.10 -17.97
N GLU A 97 2.95 1.21 -17.07
CA GLU A 97 3.91 1.58 -16.02
C GLU A 97 5.24 2.07 -16.62
N GLU A 98 5.78 1.40 -17.65
CA GLU A 98 7.00 1.84 -18.35
C GLU A 98 6.86 3.24 -18.97
N GLU A 99 5.74 3.51 -19.65
CA GLU A 99 5.46 4.82 -20.23
C GLU A 99 5.36 5.90 -19.14
N TYR A 100 4.71 5.57 -18.03
CA TYR A 100 4.55 6.45 -16.88
C TYR A 100 5.90 6.82 -16.25
N HIS A 101 6.70 5.83 -15.90
CA HIS A 101 8.03 6.04 -15.31
C HIS A 101 8.96 6.78 -16.28
N ARG A 102 8.87 6.50 -17.59
CA ARG A 102 9.65 7.21 -18.62
C ARG A 102 9.29 8.70 -18.68
N TYR A 103 7.99 9.03 -18.62
CA TYR A 103 7.53 10.41 -18.68
C TYR A 103 8.08 11.25 -17.50
N TYR A 104 7.97 10.74 -16.27
CA TYR A 104 8.47 11.44 -15.07
C TYR A 104 9.97 11.26 -14.82
N SER A 105 10.68 10.53 -15.70
CA SER A 105 12.11 10.21 -15.55
C SER A 105 12.44 9.49 -14.25
N TRP A 106 11.50 8.70 -13.71
CA TRP A 106 11.73 7.89 -12.53
C TRP A 106 12.33 6.53 -12.90
N LEU A 107 13.19 6.03 -12.01
CA LEU A 107 13.68 4.67 -12.14
C LEU A 107 12.53 3.70 -11.82
N PRO A 108 12.26 2.70 -12.67
CA PRO A 108 11.28 1.68 -12.35
C PRO A 108 11.70 0.87 -11.13
N TYR A 109 10.77 0.55 -10.23
CA TYR A 109 11.07 -0.27 -9.04
C TYR A 109 11.53 -1.69 -9.43
N TRP A 110 11.04 -2.24 -10.54
CA TRP A 110 11.43 -3.54 -11.10
C TRP A 110 12.82 -3.53 -11.76
N ARG A 111 13.52 -2.38 -11.77
CA ARG A 111 14.91 -2.33 -12.22
C ARG A 111 15.85 -3.09 -11.28
N SER A 112 15.52 -3.19 -9.99
CA SER A 112 16.29 -4.02 -9.04
C SER A 112 16.28 -5.50 -9.46
N ASP A 113 15.15 -6.00 -9.96
CA ASP A 113 15.01 -7.38 -10.43
C ASP A 113 15.84 -7.63 -11.70
N LEU A 114 15.96 -6.64 -12.58
CA LEU A 114 16.84 -6.71 -13.76
C LEU A 114 18.32 -6.86 -13.39
N PHE A 115 18.79 -6.23 -12.31
CA PHE A 115 20.17 -6.41 -11.82
C PHE A 115 20.35 -7.75 -11.08
N GLY A 116 19.30 -8.30 -10.45
CA GLY A 116 19.29 -9.67 -9.93
C GLY A 116 19.22 -10.76 -11.02
N HIS A 117 18.66 -10.43 -12.19
CA HIS A 117 18.45 -11.33 -13.32
C HIS A 117 19.53 -11.27 -14.42
N LEU A 118 20.66 -10.59 -14.22
CA LEU A 118 21.81 -10.64 -15.14
C LEU A 118 22.41 -12.07 -15.35
N GLY A 119 21.85 -13.09 -14.70
CA GLY A 119 22.15 -14.51 -14.93
C GLY A 119 21.08 -15.32 -15.68
N GLN A 120 19.92 -14.76 -16.07
CA GLN A 120 18.92 -15.50 -16.86
C GLN A 120 18.36 -14.63 -17.98
N GLU A 121 18.51 -15.13 -19.20
CA GLU A 121 18.04 -14.51 -20.44
C GLU A 121 16.55 -14.16 -20.36
N SER A 122 16.24 -12.89 -20.58
CA SER A 122 14.88 -12.37 -20.70
C SER A 122 14.17 -13.01 -21.87
N LYS A 123 13.14 -13.83 -21.57
CA LYS A 123 12.20 -14.29 -22.59
C LYS A 123 11.50 -13.08 -23.18
N LYS A 124 11.58 -12.95 -24.51
CA LYS A 124 10.81 -11.98 -25.29
C LYS A 124 9.33 -12.08 -24.94
N GLU A 125 8.78 -11.06 -24.29
CA GLU A 125 7.33 -10.91 -24.16
C GLU A 125 6.74 -10.58 -25.53
N ASN A 126 5.76 -11.39 -25.93
CA ASN A 126 5.00 -11.19 -27.16
C ASN A 126 4.16 -9.91 -27.03
N LYS A 127 4.22 -9.06 -28.06
CA LYS A 127 3.24 -8.00 -28.27
C LYS A 127 1.88 -8.63 -28.56
N GLY A 128 1.05 -8.79 -27.54
CA GLY A 128 -0.32 -9.27 -27.67
C GLY A 128 -1.00 -9.41 -26.31
N GLU A 129 -2.00 -8.56 -26.09
CA GLU A 129 -2.88 -8.40 -24.91
C GLU A 129 -2.33 -7.51 -23.78
N GLU A 130 -3.09 -6.44 -23.47
CA GLU A 130 -2.97 -5.59 -22.28
C GLU A 130 -3.35 -6.40 -21.02
N VAL A 131 -2.56 -7.42 -20.69
CA VAL A 131 -2.72 -8.11 -19.42
C VAL A 131 -2.19 -7.18 -18.33
N GLY A 132 -3.06 -6.74 -17.42
CA GLY A 132 -2.65 -5.92 -16.29
C GLY A 132 -1.62 -6.63 -15.42
N ASP A 133 -0.82 -5.86 -14.68
CA ASP A 133 0.17 -6.42 -13.76
C ASP A 133 -0.54 -7.32 -12.74
N PRO A 134 -0.27 -8.64 -12.77
CA PRO A 134 -0.94 -9.58 -11.88
C PRO A 134 -0.60 -9.36 -10.41
N TYR A 135 0.43 -8.57 -10.06
CA TYR A 135 0.85 -8.30 -8.68
C TYR A 135 0.36 -6.95 -8.15
N LEU A 136 -0.21 -6.09 -9.00
CA LEU A 136 -0.68 -4.77 -8.57
C LEU A 136 -2.08 -4.87 -7.95
N ARG A 137 -2.25 -4.36 -6.73
CA ARG A 137 -3.49 -4.45 -5.97
C ARG A 137 -3.90 -3.16 -5.32
N SER A 138 -5.21 -2.96 -5.26
CA SER A 138 -5.83 -1.82 -4.60
C SER A 138 -5.99 -2.09 -3.11
N SER A 139 -5.60 -1.13 -2.26
CA SER A 139 -5.92 -1.19 -0.83
C SER A 139 -7.44 -1.19 -0.60
N ALA A 140 -8.20 -0.44 -1.39
CA ALA A 140 -9.66 -0.38 -1.27
C ALA A 140 -10.35 -1.70 -1.65
N GLU A 141 -9.79 -2.45 -2.61
CA GLU A 141 -10.27 -3.79 -2.96
C GLU A 141 -10.10 -4.76 -1.79
N VAL A 142 -8.92 -4.74 -1.16
CA VAL A 142 -8.55 -5.70 -0.11
C VAL A 142 -9.17 -5.36 1.24
N THR A 143 -9.50 -4.09 1.49
CA THR A 143 -10.32 -3.72 2.66
C THR A 143 -11.64 -4.52 2.66
N GLY A 144 -11.94 -5.15 3.80
CA GLY A 144 -13.07 -6.04 3.98
C GLY A 144 -12.82 -7.49 3.56
N TYR A 145 -11.63 -7.86 3.08
CA TYR A 145 -11.28 -9.26 2.86
C TYR A 145 -11.27 -10.01 4.19
N ARG A 146 -11.84 -11.22 4.21
CA ARG A 146 -11.90 -12.03 5.42
C ARG A 146 -10.53 -12.61 5.76
N ILE A 147 -10.19 -12.67 7.03
CA ILE A 147 -8.97 -13.34 7.48
C ILE A 147 -9.28 -14.81 7.74
N GLU A 148 -8.53 -15.68 7.08
CA GLU A 148 -8.58 -17.13 7.28
C GLU A 148 -7.31 -17.56 8.02
N ALA A 149 -7.44 -17.83 9.32
CA ALA A 149 -6.38 -18.43 10.11
C ALA A 149 -6.35 -19.95 9.88
N ARG A 150 -5.32 -20.63 10.38
CA ARG A 150 -5.13 -22.08 10.20
C ARG A 150 -6.28 -22.94 10.73
N ASP A 151 -6.98 -22.46 11.75
CA ASP A 151 -8.12 -23.14 12.38
C ASP A 151 -9.47 -22.47 12.05
N GLY A 152 -9.52 -21.59 11.05
CA GLY A 152 -10.73 -21.01 10.46
C GLY A 152 -10.76 -19.49 10.39
N GLU A 153 -11.90 -18.95 9.97
CA GLU A 153 -12.11 -17.50 9.79
C GLU A 153 -12.04 -16.68 11.10
N ILE A 154 -11.44 -15.49 11.02
CA ILE A 154 -11.39 -14.50 12.10
C ILE A 154 -11.37 -13.05 11.58
N GLY A 155 -12.56 -12.48 11.39
CA GLY A 155 -12.69 -11.06 11.10
C GLY A 155 -12.24 -10.67 9.68
N HIS A 156 -11.81 -9.43 9.49
CA HIS A 156 -11.51 -8.87 8.17
C HIS A 156 -10.40 -7.81 8.21
N VAL A 157 -9.80 -7.54 7.04
CA VAL A 157 -8.86 -6.44 6.82
C VAL A 157 -9.60 -5.11 6.93
N GLU A 158 -9.25 -4.29 7.90
CA GLU A 158 -9.83 -2.96 8.13
C GLU A 158 -9.03 -1.89 7.39
N ASP A 159 -7.69 -1.91 7.49
CA ASP A 159 -6.79 -0.95 6.84
C ASP A 159 -5.35 -1.49 6.74
N PHE A 160 -4.42 -0.66 6.29
CA PHE A 160 -3.01 -0.95 6.15
C PHE A 160 -2.16 0.10 6.90
N ILE A 161 -1.05 -0.36 7.44
CA ILE A 161 -0.02 0.48 8.06
C ILE A 161 1.19 0.49 7.14
N VAL A 162 1.55 1.67 6.64
CA VAL A 162 2.69 1.91 5.77
C VAL A 162 3.83 2.58 6.52
N ASP A 163 5.05 2.19 6.19
CA ASP A 163 6.27 2.88 6.57
C ASP A 163 6.40 4.16 5.73
N GLU A 164 6.39 5.34 6.35
CA GLU A 164 6.44 6.63 5.65
C GLU A 164 7.71 6.78 4.80
N LYS A 165 8.81 6.19 5.25
CA LYS A 165 10.11 6.36 4.60
C LYS A 165 10.23 5.45 3.38
N ASP A 166 9.96 4.16 3.57
CA ASP A 166 10.22 3.15 2.54
C ASP A 166 8.97 2.84 1.70
N TRP A 167 7.80 3.38 2.08
CA TRP A 167 6.50 3.11 1.46
C TRP A 167 6.20 1.61 1.33
N VAL A 168 6.57 0.85 2.36
CA VAL A 168 6.28 -0.58 2.51
C VAL A 168 5.13 -0.74 3.49
N ILE A 169 4.11 -1.52 3.12
CA ILE A 169 3.08 -1.95 4.06
C ILE A 169 3.74 -2.87 5.08
N ARG A 170 3.81 -2.44 6.33
CA ARG A 170 4.38 -3.22 7.45
C ARG A 170 3.34 -4.07 8.14
N TYR A 171 2.08 -3.63 8.13
CA TYR A 171 1.00 -4.35 8.78
C TYR A 171 -0.33 -4.19 8.04
N LEU A 172 -1.16 -5.23 8.12
CA LEU A 172 -2.60 -5.15 7.90
C LEU A 172 -3.24 -4.95 9.28
N GLU A 173 -4.13 -3.96 9.38
CA GLU A 173 -5.03 -3.79 10.52
C GLU A 173 -6.20 -4.74 10.35
N ILE A 174 -6.39 -5.63 11.32
CA ILE A 174 -7.45 -6.65 11.31
C ILE A 174 -8.47 -6.32 12.38
N SER A 175 -9.74 -6.20 11.99
CA SER A 175 -10.84 -6.17 12.94
C SER A 175 -11.32 -7.59 13.25
N THR A 176 -11.25 -7.99 14.51
CA THR A 176 -11.57 -9.38 14.93
C THR A 176 -13.07 -9.65 15.11
N HIS A 177 -13.92 -8.61 15.04
CA HIS A 177 -15.38 -8.72 15.15
C HIS A 177 -16.09 -7.79 14.15
N PRO A 178 -17.32 -8.12 13.72
CA PRO A 178 -18.12 -7.23 12.90
C PRO A 178 -18.53 -5.96 13.68
N GLY A 179 -18.31 -4.78 13.10
CA GLY A 179 -18.75 -3.48 13.64
C GLY A 179 -17.70 -2.70 14.43
N TRP A 180 -18.14 -1.62 15.10
CA TRP A 180 -17.26 -0.62 15.73
C TRP A 180 -16.74 -0.98 17.14
N PHE A 181 -17.17 -2.11 17.70
CA PHE A 181 -16.70 -2.63 19.00
C PHE A 181 -15.63 -3.72 18.85
N GLY A 182 -15.17 -3.98 17.63
CA GLY A 182 -14.18 -5.02 17.36
C GLY A 182 -12.79 -4.58 17.79
N LYS A 183 -12.13 -5.40 18.61
CA LYS A 183 -10.70 -5.30 18.87
C LYS A 183 -9.95 -5.35 17.53
N LYS A 184 -9.14 -4.32 17.30
CA LYS A 184 -8.23 -4.21 16.15
C LYS A 184 -6.87 -4.76 16.53
N VAL A 185 -6.22 -5.49 15.63
CA VAL A 185 -4.88 -6.06 15.84
C VAL A 185 -4.06 -5.94 14.56
N LEU A 186 -2.74 -5.94 14.67
CA LEU A 186 -1.86 -5.88 13.51
C LEU A 186 -1.34 -7.26 13.12
N VAL A 187 -1.31 -7.54 11.82
CA VAL A 187 -0.72 -8.74 11.21
C VAL A 187 0.30 -8.30 10.17
N ALA A 188 1.55 -8.76 10.28
CA ALA A 188 2.58 -8.44 9.31
C ALA A 188 2.41 -9.26 8.02
N PRO A 189 2.71 -8.69 6.84
CA PRO A 189 2.68 -9.43 5.57
C PRO A 189 3.51 -10.72 5.55
N ALA A 190 4.61 -10.76 6.30
CA ALA A 190 5.46 -11.95 6.41
C ALA A 190 4.76 -13.18 7.02
N TRP A 191 3.56 -13.01 7.61
CA TRP A 191 2.76 -14.07 8.20
C TRP A 191 1.58 -14.47 7.30
N ILE A 192 1.42 -13.84 6.13
CA ILE A 192 0.40 -14.17 5.14
C ILE A 192 0.91 -15.33 4.28
N GLU A 193 0.13 -16.40 4.17
CA GLU A 193 0.43 -17.54 3.30
C GLU A 193 -0.05 -17.26 1.87
N GLN A 194 -1.23 -16.66 1.73
CA GLN A 194 -1.82 -16.36 0.43
C GLN A 194 -2.89 -15.27 0.54
N VAL A 195 -3.02 -14.43 -0.49
CA VAL A 195 -4.22 -13.62 -0.71
C VAL A 195 -5.03 -14.22 -1.85
N ASN A 196 -6.28 -14.59 -1.58
CA ASN A 196 -7.21 -15.11 -2.56
C ASN A 196 -8.20 -14.00 -2.98
N TRP A 197 -7.89 -13.40 -4.12
CA TRP A 197 -8.63 -12.28 -4.71
C TRP A 197 -10.07 -12.65 -5.08
N LYS A 198 -10.26 -13.85 -5.65
CA LYS A 198 -11.58 -14.31 -6.10
C LYS A 198 -12.52 -14.54 -4.92
N ASP A 199 -12.02 -15.15 -3.86
CA ASP A 199 -12.82 -15.48 -2.67
C ASP A 199 -12.83 -14.35 -1.62
N ARG A 200 -12.09 -13.27 -1.87
CA ARG A 200 -11.93 -12.10 -1.00
C ARG A 200 -11.45 -12.49 0.39
N LYS A 201 -10.33 -13.22 0.45
CA LYS A 201 -9.74 -13.75 1.68
C LYS A 201 -8.23 -13.53 1.74
N VAL A 202 -7.72 -13.31 2.95
CA VAL A 202 -6.29 -13.35 3.27
C VAL A 202 -6.05 -14.54 4.20
N GLN A 203 -5.25 -15.51 3.76
CA GLN A 203 -4.85 -16.66 4.56
C GLN A 203 -3.56 -16.35 5.31
N VAL A 204 -3.53 -16.67 6.61
CA VAL A 204 -2.40 -16.39 7.49
C VAL A 204 -1.91 -17.63 8.20
N ASP A 205 -0.60 -17.72 8.38
CA ASP A 205 0.08 -18.73 9.20
C ASP A 205 -0.06 -18.33 10.69
N LEU A 206 -1.29 -18.29 11.19
CA LEU A 206 -1.59 -17.99 12.60
C LEU A 206 -2.83 -18.77 13.03
N LEU A 207 -2.99 -18.97 14.34
CA LEU A 207 -4.24 -19.47 14.93
C LEU A 207 -5.16 -18.30 15.29
N ARG A 208 -6.47 -18.53 15.25
CA ARG A 208 -7.47 -17.51 15.61
C ARG A 208 -7.26 -16.96 17.02
N GLU A 209 -6.94 -17.82 17.98
CA GLU A 209 -6.72 -17.38 19.36
C GLU A 209 -5.48 -16.49 19.49
N ALA A 210 -4.42 -16.76 18.71
CA ALA A 210 -3.24 -15.91 18.69
C ALA A 210 -3.58 -14.50 18.18
N ILE A 211 -4.38 -14.39 17.11
CA ILE A 211 -4.85 -13.11 16.58
C ILE A 211 -5.77 -12.40 17.58
N ARG A 212 -6.72 -13.12 18.18
CA ARG A 212 -7.69 -12.57 19.14
C ARG A 212 -7.02 -12.02 20.40
N SER A 213 -5.98 -12.69 20.89
CA SER A 213 -5.26 -12.33 22.11
C SER A 213 -4.11 -11.33 21.89
N ALA A 214 -3.79 -10.98 20.64
CA ALA A 214 -2.68 -10.07 20.31
C ALA A 214 -2.80 -8.68 20.95
N PRO A 215 -1.70 -7.94 21.15
CA PRO A 215 -1.75 -6.55 21.60
C PRO A 215 -2.73 -5.73 20.75
N GLU A 216 -3.65 -5.03 21.43
CA GLU A 216 -4.68 -4.24 20.74
C GLU A 216 -4.08 -3.05 20.00
N TYR A 217 -4.54 -2.82 18.78
CA TYR A 217 -4.24 -1.64 18.01
C TYR A 217 -5.36 -0.60 18.16
N GLU A 218 -5.17 0.38 19.03
CA GLU A 218 -5.99 1.59 19.08
C GLU A 218 -5.75 2.48 17.85
N GLU A 219 -6.84 2.93 17.22
CA GLU A 219 -6.78 3.78 16.05
C GLU A 219 -6.14 5.14 16.37
N GLY A 220 -5.14 5.52 15.59
CA GLY A 220 -4.41 6.77 15.78
C GLY A 220 -3.28 6.69 16.81
N GLN A 221 -3.07 5.55 17.47
CA GLN A 221 -1.88 5.38 18.32
C GLN A 221 -0.60 5.38 17.47
N ILE A 222 0.48 5.90 18.04
CA ILE A 222 1.81 5.82 17.44
C ILE A 222 2.35 4.39 17.60
N ILE A 223 2.67 3.74 16.49
CA ILE A 223 3.26 2.40 16.49
C ILE A 223 4.76 2.53 16.69
N GLY A 224 5.19 2.57 17.96
CA GLY A 224 6.60 2.59 18.34
C GLY A 224 7.22 1.21 18.43
N ARG A 225 8.55 1.16 18.57
CA ARG A 225 9.31 -0.09 18.71
C ARG A 225 8.84 -0.97 19.86
N ASP A 226 8.45 -0.40 21.00
CA ASP A 226 7.97 -1.18 22.15
C ASP A 226 6.68 -1.95 21.82
N TYR A 227 5.76 -1.32 21.06
CA TYR A 227 4.56 -2.00 20.58
C TYR A 227 4.92 -3.10 19.60
N GLU A 228 5.80 -2.84 18.63
CA GLU A 228 6.23 -3.86 17.67
C GLU A 228 6.94 -5.04 18.37
N VAL A 229 7.81 -4.79 19.36
CA VAL A 229 8.45 -5.86 20.16
C VAL A 229 7.41 -6.71 20.88
N SER A 230 6.40 -6.09 21.51
CA SER A 230 5.29 -6.79 22.16
C SER A 230 4.49 -7.64 21.17
N LEU A 231 4.17 -7.07 19.99
CA LEU A 231 3.43 -7.73 18.93
C LEU A 231 4.17 -8.97 18.40
N TYR A 232 5.45 -8.82 18.05
CA TYR A 232 6.26 -9.92 17.53
C TYR A 232 6.52 -10.99 18.59
N GLY A 233 6.76 -10.58 19.84
CA GLY A 233 6.90 -11.48 20.98
C GLY A 233 5.63 -12.30 21.23
N HIS A 234 4.45 -11.67 21.15
CA HIS A 234 3.16 -12.34 21.27
C HIS A 234 2.96 -13.42 20.21
N TYR A 235 3.25 -13.10 18.94
CA TYR A 235 3.11 -14.06 17.84
C TYR A 235 4.26 -15.07 17.75
N GLY A 236 5.33 -14.91 18.54
CA GLY A 236 6.52 -15.77 18.47
C GLY A 236 7.24 -15.67 17.12
N ARG A 237 7.28 -14.48 16.52
CA ARG A 237 7.84 -14.23 15.17
C ARG A 237 9.11 -13.38 15.26
N SER A 238 10.03 -13.60 14.33
CA SER A 238 11.27 -12.81 14.20
C SER A 238 10.97 -11.38 13.76
N GLN A 239 11.65 -10.41 14.36
CA GLN A 239 11.51 -9.00 14.07
C GLN A 239 12.12 -8.67 12.71
N TYR A 240 11.47 -7.83 11.89
CA TYR A 240 11.99 -7.50 10.55
C TYR A 240 13.12 -6.45 10.57
N TRP A 241 13.42 -5.89 11.75
CA TRP A 241 14.43 -4.84 11.93
C TRP A 241 15.70 -5.34 12.62
N GLU A 242 15.82 -6.65 12.82
CA GLU A 242 17.03 -7.32 13.32
C GLU A 242 17.90 -7.83 12.17
#